data_AF-A0A6L7JNQ7-F1
#
_entry.id   AF-A0A6L7JNQ7-F1
#
_cell.length_a   1.000
_cell.length_b   1.000
_cell.length_c   1.000
_cell.angle_alpha   90.00
_cell.angle_beta   90.00
_cell.angle_gamma   90.00
#
_symmetry.space_group_name_H-M   'P 1'
#
loop_
_entity.id
_entity.type
_entity.pdbx_description
1 polymer ?
#
loop_
_entity_poly.entity_id
_entity_poly.type
_entity_poly.pdbx_seq_one_letter_code
_entity_poly.pdbx_strand_id
1 'polypeptide(L)'
;MDQTPQLKPLSYSPRQEDERLVSGKGQFADDLPHDEFLVGYVVRSPYPHAVIRQIDTEDALQSSGVTNIFTAEDLLADGVGGLPCVSSFTGPDGAPLFKPPRPVLATDRVRHVGEPVAFVVADSLANAIEAAESIEIDFEELPSNSDVEKAFTGATQIWDEAKNNLCYDFVRGDEQQVEELFAESNHVSSIKVHHPRMAITPIEPRSAAAQF
;
A
#
# COMPACT_ATOMS: atom_id res chain seq x y z
N MET A 1 36.14 4.14 -48.91
CA MET A 1 36.20 4.93 -47.66
C MET A 1 35.45 4.12 -46.63
N ASP A 2 36.20 3.51 -45.71
CA ASP A 2 35.67 2.64 -44.65
C ASP A 2 35.05 3.53 -43.56
N GLN A 3 33.73 3.46 -43.40
CA GLN A 3 32.94 4.21 -42.41
C GLN A 3 32.54 3.32 -41.23
N THR A 4 33.38 2.34 -40.87
CA THR A 4 33.13 1.55 -39.66
C THR A 4 33.25 2.44 -38.41
N PRO A 5 32.18 2.62 -37.61
CA PRO A 5 32.22 3.49 -36.44
C PRO A 5 33.22 2.94 -35.41
N GLN A 6 34.19 3.77 -35.02
CA GLN A 6 35.11 3.43 -33.93
C GLN A 6 34.34 3.39 -32.60
N LEU A 7 34.04 2.19 -32.13
CA LEU A 7 33.49 1.98 -30.79
C LEU A 7 34.56 2.36 -29.76
N LYS A 8 34.29 3.38 -28.95
CA LYS A 8 35.15 3.72 -27.81
C LYS A 8 34.92 2.72 -26.69
N PRO A 9 35.98 2.20 -26.05
CA PRO A 9 35.83 1.35 -24.88
C PRO A 9 35.14 2.15 -23.77
N LEU A 10 34.20 1.51 -23.08
CA LEU A 10 33.62 2.05 -21.85
C LEU A 10 34.77 2.23 -20.84
N SER A 11 35.21 3.48 -20.62
CA SER A 11 36.16 3.79 -19.56
C SER A 11 35.48 3.68 -18.21
N TYR A 12 36.08 2.95 -17.27
CA TYR A 12 35.60 2.90 -15.89
C TYR A 12 35.65 4.30 -15.27
N SER A 13 34.51 4.79 -14.82
CA SER A 13 34.38 5.96 -13.95
C SER A 13 33.88 5.45 -12.59
N PRO A 14 34.57 5.74 -11.47
CA PRO A 14 34.03 5.42 -10.15
C PRO A 14 32.71 6.16 -9.93
N ARG A 15 31.85 5.60 -9.06
CA ARG A 15 30.56 6.24 -8.74
C ARG A 15 30.80 7.48 -7.90
N GLN A 16 30.12 8.57 -8.22
CA GLN A 16 30.25 9.82 -7.47
C GLN A 16 29.68 9.70 -6.05
N GLU A 17 28.71 8.80 -5.87
CA GLU A 17 28.02 8.55 -4.62
C GLU A 17 28.86 7.76 -3.61
N ASP A 18 29.89 7.03 -4.07
CA ASP A 18 30.67 6.13 -3.22
C ASP A 18 31.30 6.88 -2.04
N GLU A 19 31.95 8.02 -2.29
CA GLU A 19 32.68 8.77 -1.27
C GLU A 19 31.80 9.07 -0.04
N ARG A 20 30.60 9.64 -0.25
CA ARG A 20 29.71 9.97 0.86
C ARG A 20 29.11 8.73 1.53
N LEU A 21 28.76 7.71 0.76
CA LEU A 21 28.07 6.52 1.28
C LEU A 21 29.01 5.65 2.11
N VAL A 22 30.26 5.44 1.67
CA VAL A 22 31.23 4.59 2.40
C VAL A 22 31.84 5.30 3.59
N SER A 23 31.80 6.63 3.63
CA SER A 23 32.31 7.42 4.76
C SER A 23 31.25 7.75 5.82
N GLY A 24 30.04 7.18 5.74
CA GLY A 24 28.94 7.50 6.66
C GLY A 24 28.41 8.94 6.55
N LYS A 25 28.63 9.59 5.40
CA LYS A 25 28.12 10.94 5.08
C LYS A 25 26.94 10.89 4.11
N GLY A 26 26.32 9.71 3.97
CA GLY A 26 25.00 9.62 3.37
C GLY A 26 23.99 10.42 4.21
N GLN A 27 22.90 10.83 3.58
CA GLN A 27 21.75 11.39 4.28
C GLN A 27 20.52 10.61 3.84
N PHE A 28 19.93 9.94 4.82
CA PHE A 28 18.70 9.16 4.76
C PHE A 28 17.68 9.80 5.69
N ALA A 29 16.41 9.40 5.61
CA ALA A 29 15.36 10.13 6.35
C ALA A 29 15.54 10.06 7.87
N ASP A 30 16.07 8.96 8.39
CA ASP A 30 16.30 8.75 9.83
C ASP A 30 17.61 9.37 10.32
N ASP A 31 18.41 9.99 9.43
CA ASP A 31 19.59 10.77 9.82
C ASP A 31 19.24 12.20 10.25
N LEU A 32 17.96 12.59 10.14
CA LEU A 32 17.47 13.90 10.59
C LEU A 32 17.56 14.02 12.13
N PRO A 33 17.81 15.23 12.67
CA PRO A 33 18.03 15.42 14.11
C PRO A 33 16.76 15.12 14.91
N HIS A 34 16.75 14.00 15.66
CA HIS A 34 15.56 13.53 16.39
C HIS A 34 15.06 14.51 17.46
N ASP A 35 15.90 15.41 17.97
CA ASP A 35 15.53 16.44 18.94
C ASP A 35 14.73 17.61 18.33
N GLU A 36 14.68 17.70 17.00
CA GLU A 36 13.89 18.71 16.28
C GLU A 36 12.53 18.19 15.79
N PHE A 37 12.26 16.88 15.91
CA PHE A 37 11.07 16.24 15.37
C PHE A 37 10.33 15.40 16.42
N LEU A 38 8.99 15.36 16.31
CA LEU A 38 8.19 14.34 16.96
C LEU A 38 8.20 13.05 16.12
N VAL A 39 7.95 11.93 16.78
CA VAL A 39 7.85 10.61 16.15
C VAL A 39 6.38 10.25 15.93
N GLY A 40 6.09 9.77 14.72
CA GLY A 40 4.79 9.20 14.36
C GLY A 40 4.80 7.67 14.41
N TYR A 41 3.80 7.07 15.04
CA TYR A 41 3.60 5.62 15.07
C TYR A 41 2.20 5.25 14.58
N VAL A 42 2.13 4.32 13.63
CA VAL A 42 0.86 3.88 13.05
C VAL A 42 0.36 2.65 13.78
N VAL A 43 -0.81 2.76 14.42
CA VAL A 43 -1.55 1.63 14.96
C VAL A 43 -2.20 0.90 13.80
N ARG A 44 -2.07 -0.42 13.76
CA ARG A 44 -2.50 -1.25 12.63
C ARG A 44 -3.42 -2.36 13.07
N SER A 45 -4.38 -2.68 12.21
CA SER A 45 -5.31 -3.75 12.48
C SER A 45 -4.63 -5.14 12.48
N PRO A 46 -4.92 -6.00 13.47
CA PRO A 46 -4.53 -7.40 13.44
C PRO A 46 -5.49 -8.25 12.58
N TYR A 47 -6.64 -7.71 12.17
CA TYR A 47 -7.70 -8.47 11.51
C TYR A 47 -7.66 -8.35 9.98
N PRO A 48 -7.96 -9.43 9.24
CA PRO A 48 -8.04 -9.39 7.79
C PRO A 48 -9.32 -8.73 7.28
N HIS A 49 -10.40 -8.77 8.06
CA HIS A 49 -11.68 -8.12 7.76
C HIS A 49 -12.47 -7.98 9.06
N ALA A 50 -12.79 -6.75 9.47
CA ALA A 50 -13.57 -6.50 10.68
C ALA A 50 -14.19 -5.10 10.66
N VAL A 51 -15.40 -4.95 11.20
CA VAL A 51 -15.99 -3.63 11.46
C VAL A 51 -15.26 -2.99 12.64
N ILE A 52 -14.94 -1.71 12.55
CA ILE A 52 -14.46 -0.93 13.69
C ILE A 52 -15.70 -0.39 14.41
N ARG A 53 -15.98 -0.89 15.62
CA ARG A 53 -17.13 -0.46 16.42
C ARG A 53 -16.82 0.80 17.22
N GLN A 54 -15.62 0.85 17.80
CA GLN A 54 -15.14 1.97 18.60
C GLN A 54 -13.61 1.96 18.65
N ILE A 55 -13.02 3.16 18.76
CA ILE A 55 -11.61 3.37 19.09
C ILE A 55 -11.59 4.24 20.35
N ASP A 56 -10.97 3.76 21.41
CA ASP A 56 -10.73 4.51 22.64
C ASP A 56 -9.25 4.89 22.72
N THR A 57 -9.00 6.20 22.77
CA THR A 57 -7.66 6.78 22.83
C THR A 57 -7.44 7.60 24.11
N GLU A 58 -8.38 7.61 25.05
CA GLU A 58 -8.36 8.55 26.19
C GLU A 58 -7.12 8.33 27.07
N ASP A 59 -6.90 7.09 27.53
CA ASP A 59 -5.74 6.73 28.36
C ASP A 59 -4.41 6.88 27.60
N ALA A 60 -4.41 6.50 26.32
CA ALA A 60 -3.25 6.63 25.46
C ALA A 60 -2.82 8.10 25.28
N LEU A 61 -3.78 9.03 25.16
CA LEU A 61 -3.50 10.46 25.01
C LEU A 61 -2.90 11.08 26.29
N GLN A 62 -3.18 10.51 27.46
CA GLN A 62 -2.60 10.95 28.74
C GLN A 62 -1.22 10.34 29.03
N SER A 63 -0.72 9.45 28.15
CA SER A 63 0.57 8.80 28.32
C SER A 63 1.74 9.78 28.17
N SER A 64 2.85 9.49 28.85
CA SER A 64 4.02 10.37 28.87
C SER A 64 4.57 10.61 27.46
N GLY A 65 4.87 11.87 27.12
CA GLY A 65 5.47 12.25 25.85
C GLY A 65 4.53 12.23 24.64
N VAL A 66 3.28 11.77 24.80
CA VAL A 66 2.27 11.81 23.73
C VAL A 66 1.79 13.24 23.54
N THR A 67 1.84 13.72 22.29
CA THR A 67 1.35 15.04 21.90
C THR A 67 -0.05 14.96 21.31
N ASN A 68 -0.30 13.96 20.47
CA ASN A 68 -1.62 13.76 19.88
C ASN A 68 -1.83 12.32 19.38
N ILE A 69 -3.09 11.92 19.21
CA ILE A 69 -3.48 10.67 18.56
C ILE A 69 -4.58 11.01 17.56
N PHE A 70 -4.37 10.64 16.31
CA PHE A 70 -5.33 10.88 15.23
C PHE A 70 -6.05 9.58 14.85
N THR A 71 -7.35 9.68 14.65
CA THR A 71 -8.21 8.66 14.09
C THR A 71 -8.70 9.10 12.71
N ALA A 72 -9.46 8.23 12.03
CA ALA A 72 -10.06 8.62 10.76
C ALA A 72 -11.06 9.77 10.90
N GLU A 73 -11.69 9.94 12.07
CA GLU A 73 -12.64 11.04 12.32
C GLU A 73 -11.94 12.41 12.28
N ASP A 74 -10.76 12.52 12.89
CA ASP A 74 -9.96 13.75 12.88
C ASP A 74 -9.55 14.13 11.45
N LEU A 75 -9.10 13.15 10.67
CA LEU A 75 -8.71 13.37 9.27
C LEU A 75 -9.91 13.80 8.41
N LEU A 76 -11.09 13.23 8.64
CA LEU A 76 -12.31 13.63 7.94
C LEU A 76 -12.77 15.04 8.34
N ALA A 77 -12.67 15.40 9.62
CA ALA A 77 -13.00 16.73 10.13
C ALA A 77 -12.11 17.81 9.51
N ASP A 78 -10.83 17.51 9.30
CA ASP A 78 -9.85 18.41 8.65
C ASP A 78 -9.90 18.35 7.11
N GLY A 79 -10.78 17.54 6.54
CA GLY A 79 -10.93 17.41 5.09
C GLY A 79 -9.76 16.71 4.39
N VAL A 80 -8.98 15.91 5.13
CA VAL A 80 -7.88 15.12 4.58
C VAL A 80 -8.45 13.96 3.76
N GLY A 81 -8.20 13.99 2.46
CA GLY A 81 -8.66 12.97 1.52
C GLY A 81 -7.83 11.67 1.57
N GLY A 82 -8.35 10.63 0.91
CA GLY A 82 -7.64 9.37 0.71
C GLY A 82 -6.60 9.41 -0.42
N LEU A 83 -5.83 8.33 -0.56
CA LEU A 83 -4.83 8.17 -1.61
C LEU A 83 -5.50 7.98 -2.98
N PRO A 84 -5.17 8.80 -3.99
CA PRO A 84 -5.84 8.74 -5.28
C PRO A 84 -5.45 7.49 -6.08
N CYS A 85 -6.43 6.85 -6.71
CA CYS A 85 -6.18 5.82 -7.73
C CYS A 85 -6.09 6.49 -9.11
N VAL A 86 -4.86 6.67 -9.61
CA VAL A 86 -4.59 7.29 -10.91
C VAL A 86 -4.94 6.40 -12.11
N SER A 87 -5.11 5.09 -11.89
CA SER A 87 -5.47 4.16 -12.96
C SER A 87 -6.88 4.42 -13.49
N SER A 88 -7.07 4.24 -14.79
CA SER A 88 -8.37 4.33 -15.45
C SER A 88 -8.41 3.29 -16.56
N PHE A 89 -9.34 2.35 -16.43
CA PHE A 89 -9.62 1.31 -17.40
C PHE A 89 -11.12 1.23 -17.62
N THR A 90 -11.52 0.82 -18.82
CA THR A 90 -12.90 0.56 -19.20
C THR A 90 -12.99 -0.89 -19.61
N GLY A 91 -13.95 -1.61 -19.02
CA GLY A 91 -14.19 -3.01 -19.31
C GLY A 91 -14.84 -3.23 -20.67
N PRO A 92 -14.92 -4.49 -21.14
CA PRO A 92 -15.54 -4.83 -22.42
C PRO A 92 -17.02 -4.44 -22.53
N ASP A 93 -17.73 -4.42 -21.40
CA ASP A 93 -19.12 -3.99 -21.27
C ASP A 93 -19.30 -2.46 -21.15
N GLY A 94 -18.20 -1.71 -21.23
CA GLY A 94 -18.17 -0.27 -21.04
C GLY A 94 -18.17 0.18 -19.56
N ALA A 95 -18.16 -0.75 -18.60
CA ALA A 95 -18.12 -0.40 -17.19
C ALA A 95 -16.76 0.21 -16.82
N PRO A 96 -16.72 1.31 -16.04
CA PRO A 96 -15.46 1.86 -15.58
C PRO A 96 -14.86 0.96 -14.49
N LEU A 97 -13.53 1.00 -14.36
CA LEU A 97 -12.84 0.48 -13.20
C LEU A 97 -13.46 1.06 -11.91
N PHE A 98 -13.85 0.18 -10.98
CA PHE A 98 -14.17 0.61 -9.62
C PHE A 98 -12.88 1.05 -8.93
N LYS A 99 -12.91 2.24 -8.32
CA LYS A 99 -11.80 2.79 -7.55
C LYS A 99 -12.15 2.69 -6.06
N PRO A 100 -11.74 1.61 -5.36
CA PRO A 100 -11.92 1.53 -3.93
C PRO A 100 -11.36 2.78 -3.24
N PRO A 101 -12.13 3.40 -2.32
CA PRO A 101 -11.59 4.40 -1.41
C PRO A 101 -10.34 3.86 -0.69
N ARG A 102 -9.32 4.70 -0.59
CA ARG A 102 -8.09 4.39 0.16
C ARG A 102 -7.87 5.45 1.24
N PRO A 103 -8.64 5.42 2.34
CA PRO A 103 -8.46 6.38 3.40
C PRO A 103 -7.07 6.21 4.03
N VAL A 104 -6.55 7.27 4.64
CA VAL A 104 -5.23 7.24 5.31
C VAL A 104 -5.29 6.35 6.55
N LEU A 105 -6.38 6.44 7.31
CA LEU A 105 -6.74 5.59 8.44
C LEU A 105 -8.13 4.97 8.15
N ALA A 106 -8.32 3.70 8.50
CA ALA A 106 -9.58 2.99 8.27
C ALA A 106 -10.74 3.67 9.00
N THR A 107 -11.86 3.83 8.30
CA THR A 107 -13.04 4.54 8.81
C THR A 107 -14.07 3.58 9.41
N ASP A 108 -14.66 2.73 8.57
CA ASP A 108 -15.82 1.89 8.91
C ASP A 108 -15.41 0.46 9.30
N ARG A 109 -14.45 -0.06 8.54
CA ARG A 109 -13.97 -1.43 8.66
C ARG A 109 -12.55 -1.51 8.12
N VAL A 110 -11.84 -2.50 8.63
CA VAL A 110 -10.54 -2.94 8.09
C VAL A 110 -10.80 -4.06 7.10
N ARG A 111 -10.02 -4.11 6.03
CA ARG A 111 -10.15 -4.99 4.86
C ARG A 111 -8.88 -5.79 4.58
N HIS A 112 -7.82 -5.56 5.36
CA HIS A 112 -6.64 -6.40 5.39
C HIS A 112 -5.86 -6.26 6.70
N VAL A 113 -5.08 -7.30 7.03
CA VAL A 113 -4.11 -7.24 8.15
C VAL A 113 -3.11 -6.12 7.88
N GLY A 114 -2.82 -5.32 8.90
CA GLY A 114 -1.89 -4.21 8.83
C GLY A 114 -2.50 -2.89 8.33
N GLU A 115 -3.81 -2.84 8.06
CA GLU A 115 -4.49 -1.59 7.68
C GLU A 115 -4.36 -0.55 8.82
N PRO A 116 -3.92 0.69 8.53
CA PRO A 116 -3.82 1.75 9.53
C PRO A 116 -5.17 2.08 10.16
N VAL A 117 -5.23 2.25 11.48
CA VAL A 117 -6.47 2.59 12.21
C VAL A 117 -6.34 3.86 13.05
N ALA A 118 -5.17 4.12 13.61
CA ALA A 118 -4.86 5.33 14.33
C ALA A 118 -3.39 5.74 14.13
N PHE A 119 -3.06 6.99 14.42
CA PHE A 119 -1.71 7.53 14.30
C PHE A 119 -1.32 8.30 15.56
N VAL A 120 -0.35 7.77 16.30
CA VAL A 120 0.18 8.36 17.54
C VAL A 120 1.33 9.29 17.20
N VAL A 121 1.37 10.46 17.83
CA VAL A 121 2.48 11.43 17.74
C VAL A 121 3.04 11.65 19.14
N ALA A 122 4.33 11.37 19.33
CA ALA A 122 5.01 11.52 20.60
C ALA A 122 6.43 12.09 20.46
N ASP A 123 7.04 12.49 21.58
CA ASP A 123 8.42 13.01 21.64
C ASP A 123 9.52 11.94 21.41
N SER A 124 9.15 10.66 21.43
CA SER A 124 10.06 9.55 21.19
C SER A 124 9.32 8.33 20.67
N LEU A 125 10.04 7.46 19.96
CA LEU A 125 9.48 6.21 19.45
C LEU A 125 9.00 5.29 20.57
N ALA A 126 9.71 5.24 21.70
CA ALA A 126 9.34 4.41 22.84
C ALA A 126 7.98 4.82 23.43
N ASN A 127 7.79 6.12 23.65
CA ASN A 127 6.53 6.68 24.15
C ASN A 127 5.39 6.48 23.14
N ALA A 128 5.66 6.63 21.84
CA ALA A 128 4.66 6.40 20.80
C ALA A 128 4.19 4.94 20.75
N ILE A 129 5.11 3.98 20.93
CA ILE A 129 4.79 2.54 20.98
C ILE A 129 3.97 2.21 22.23
N GLU A 130 4.40 2.68 23.40
CA GLU A 130 3.70 2.42 24.67
C GLU A 130 2.26 2.93 24.63
N ALA A 131 2.06 4.16 24.15
CA ALA A 131 0.72 4.72 23.98
C ALA A 131 -0.11 3.98 22.90
N ALA A 132 0.54 3.50 21.83
CA ALA A 132 -0.15 2.72 20.81
C ALA A 132 -0.66 1.37 21.34
N GLU A 133 0.06 0.75 22.28
CA GLU A 133 -0.35 -0.51 22.92
C GLU A 133 -1.50 -0.32 23.92
N SER A 134 -1.72 0.91 24.42
CA SER A 134 -2.83 1.23 25.32
C SER A 134 -4.11 1.71 24.61
N ILE A 135 -4.11 1.84 23.28
CA ILE A 135 -5.32 2.16 22.52
C ILE A 135 -6.22 0.91 22.45
N GLU A 136 -7.45 1.03 22.94
CA GLU A 136 -8.43 -0.04 22.87
C GLU A 136 -9.29 0.12 21.61
N ILE A 137 -9.42 -0.95 20.82
CA ILE A 137 -10.21 -0.95 19.59
C ILE A 137 -11.18 -2.12 19.61
N ASP A 138 -12.47 -1.82 19.56
CA ASP A 138 -13.52 -2.83 19.45
C ASP A 138 -13.71 -3.22 17.98
N PHE A 139 -13.35 -4.47 17.66
CA PHE A 139 -13.49 -5.05 16.33
C PHE A 139 -14.56 -6.13 16.33
N GLU A 140 -15.48 -6.04 15.37
CA GLU A 140 -16.36 -7.15 15.02
C GLU A 140 -15.82 -7.85 13.78
N GLU A 141 -15.23 -9.04 13.96
CA GLU A 141 -14.66 -9.83 12.89
C GLU A 141 -15.70 -10.21 11.82
N LEU A 142 -15.28 -10.08 10.55
CA LEU A 142 -16.06 -10.47 9.39
C LEU A 142 -15.36 -11.60 8.64
N PRO A 143 -16.09 -12.46 7.92
CA PRO A 143 -15.44 -13.48 7.11
C PRO A 143 -14.57 -12.83 6.03
N SER A 144 -13.33 -13.31 5.90
CA SER A 144 -12.35 -12.80 4.94
C SER A 144 -12.05 -13.83 3.84
N ASN A 145 -11.52 -13.36 2.71
CA ASN A 145 -11.06 -14.22 1.62
C ASN A 145 -9.70 -13.73 1.12
N SER A 146 -8.70 -14.61 1.12
CA SER A 146 -7.37 -14.37 0.57
C SER A 146 -7.09 -15.16 -0.71
N ASP A 147 -8.06 -15.96 -1.18
CA ASP A 147 -7.95 -16.78 -2.39
C ASP A 147 -8.60 -16.07 -3.58
N VAL A 148 -7.76 -15.65 -4.54
CA VAL A 148 -8.21 -14.92 -5.74
C VAL A 148 -9.16 -15.78 -6.59
N GLU A 149 -8.97 -17.10 -6.64
CA GLU A 149 -9.82 -17.99 -7.45
C GLU A 149 -11.24 -18.10 -6.87
N LYS A 150 -11.38 -17.89 -5.55
CA LYS A 150 -12.67 -17.93 -4.85
C LYS A 150 -13.30 -16.54 -4.67
N ALA A 151 -12.63 -15.47 -5.10
CA ALA A 151 -13.08 -14.10 -4.82
C ALA A 151 -14.43 -13.74 -5.45
N PHE A 152 -14.81 -14.40 -6.54
CA PHE A 152 -16.02 -14.09 -7.32
C PHE A 152 -17.26 -14.89 -6.89
N THR A 153 -17.07 -16.09 -6.33
CA THR A 153 -18.17 -17.04 -6.12
C THR A 153 -18.35 -17.33 -4.64
N GLY A 154 -19.38 -16.75 -4.03
CA GLY A 154 -19.74 -17.03 -2.63
C GLY A 154 -18.79 -16.44 -1.58
N ALA A 155 -17.79 -15.66 -1.99
CA ALA A 155 -16.95 -14.90 -1.08
C ALA A 155 -17.69 -13.71 -0.48
N THR A 156 -17.22 -13.28 0.70
CA THR A 156 -17.68 -12.04 1.32
C THR A 156 -17.49 -10.85 0.37
N GLN A 157 -18.53 -10.04 0.25
CA GLN A 157 -18.48 -8.77 -0.48
C GLN A 157 -17.64 -7.75 0.32
N ILE A 158 -16.59 -7.21 -0.28
CA ILE A 158 -15.70 -6.23 0.39
C ILE A 158 -16.17 -4.78 0.19
N TRP A 159 -16.67 -4.48 -1.02
CA TRP A 159 -17.20 -3.17 -1.41
C TRP A 159 -18.55 -3.34 -2.10
N ASP A 160 -19.60 -2.69 -1.62
CA ASP A 160 -20.95 -2.90 -2.17
C ASP A 160 -21.06 -2.46 -3.63
N GLU A 161 -20.23 -1.51 -4.04
CA GLU A 161 -20.14 -0.98 -5.40
C GLU A 161 -19.41 -1.90 -6.38
N ALA A 162 -18.55 -2.81 -5.90
CA ALA A 162 -17.80 -3.76 -6.73
C ALA A 162 -18.46 -5.15 -6.71
N LYS A 163 -19.54 -5.32 -7.47
CA LYS A 163 -20.31 -6.58 -7.54
C LYS A 163 -19.38 -7.79 -7.73
N ASN A 164 -19.60 -8.83 -6.94
CA ASN A 164 -18.81 -10.09 -6.97
C ASN A 164 -17.30 -9.86 -6.78
N ASN A 165 -16.91 -8.82 -6.03
CA ASN A 165 -15.53 -8.40 -5.83
C ASN A 165 -14.74 -8.10 -7.12
N LEU A 166 -15.42 -7.86 -8.25
CA LEU A 166 -14.77 -7.51 -9.51
C LEU A 166 -14.41 -6.01 -9.51
N CYS A 167 -13.11 -5.72 -9.43
CA CYS A 167 -12.60 -4.35 -9.50
C CYS A 167 -12.66 -3.81 -10.94
N TYR A 168 -12.17 -4.58 -11.89
CA TYR A 168 -12.29 -4.33 -13.33
C TYR A 168 -11.98 -5.60 -14.10
N ASP A 169 -12.52 -5.70 -15.31
CA ASP A 169 -12.11 -6.65 -16.34
C ASP A 169 -11.49 -5.85 -17.50
N PHE A 170 -10.47 -6.39 -18.15
CA PHE A 170 -9.76 -5.70 -19.21
C PHE A 170 -9.33 -6.66 -20.31
N VAL A 171 -9.79 -6.38 -21.53
CA VAL A 171 -9.43 -7.11 -22.74
C VAL A 171 -8.70 -6.17 -23.68
N ARG A 172 -7.63 -6.67 -24.32
CA ARG A 172 -6.90 -5.94 -25.35
C ARG A 172 -6.42 -6.91 -26.42
N GLY A 173 -6.68 -6.55 -27.68
CA GLY A 173 -6.33 -7.37 -28.84
C GLY A 173 -7.56 -7.64 -29.70
N ASP A 174 -7.39 -8.49 -30.69
CA ASP A 174 -8.47 -8.99 -31.54
C ASP A 174 -8.78 -10.43 -31.13
N GLU A 175 -9.84 -10.60 -30.33
CA GLU A 175 -10.25 -11.90 -29.79
C GLU A 175 -10.61 -12.87 -30.91
N GLN A 176 -11.34 -12.41 -31.93
CA GLN A 176 -11.75 -13.24 -33.05
C GLN A 176 -10.55 -13.73 -33.85
N GLN A 177 -9.60 -12.84 -34.20
CA GLN A 177 -8.39 -13.24 -34.89
C GLN A 177 -7.57 -14.25 -34.08
N VAL A 178 -7.48 -14.07 -32.77
CA VAL A 178 -6.78 -15.02 -31.90
C VAL A 178 -7.48 -16.39 -31.90
N GLU A 179 -8.80 -16.43 -31.78
CA GLU A 179 -9.58 -17.67 -31.85
C GLU A 179 -9.41 -18.42 -33.17
N GLU A 180 -9.46 -17.71 -34.30
CA GLU A 180 -9.23 -18.26 -35.64
C GLU A 180 -7.82 -18.88 -35.74
N LEU A 181 -6.79 -18.17 -35.27
CA LEU A 181 -5.41 -18.66 -35.26
C LEU A 181 -5.25 -19.91 -34.37
N PHE A 182 -5.92 -19.98 -33.22
CA PHE A 182 -5.91 -21.16 -32.37
C PHE A 182 -6.60 -22.36 -33.05
N ALA A 183 -7.70 -22.14 -33.76
CA ALA A 183 -8.45 -23.20 -34.45
C ALA A 183 -7.69 -23.79 -35.65
N GLU A 184 -6.92 -22.97 -36.37
CA GLU A 184 -6.12 -23.40 -37.53
C GLU A 184 -4.74 -23.98 -37.15
N SER A 185 -4.33 -23.84 -35.88
CA SER A 185 -3.01 -24.25 -35.43
C SER A 185 -2.86 -25.77 -35.37
N ASN A 186 -1.86 -26.31 -36.07
CA ASN A 186 -1.50 -27.73 -36.02
C ASN A 186 -1.09 -28.23 -34.62
N HIS A 187 -0.65 -27.31 -33.75
CA HIS A 187 -0.25 -27.61 -32.39
C HIS A 187 -0.60 -26.46 -31.45
N VAL A 188 -1.23 -26.79 -30.33
CA VAL A 188 -1.58 -25.84 -29.25
C VAL A 188 -0.96 -26.35 -27.95
N SER A 189 -0.21 -25.48 -27.28
CA SER A 189 0.38 -25.74 -25.95
C SER A 189 -0.22 -24.79 -24.94
N SER A 190 -0.50 -25.29 -23.73
CA SER A 190 -1.07 -24.50 -22.64
C SER A 190 -0.29 -24.71 -21.35
N ILE A 191 -0.11 -23.64 -20.58
CA ILE A 191 0.49 -23.64 -19.26
C ILE A 191 -0.26 -22.68 -18.34
N LYS A 192 -0.50 -23.11 -17.10
CA LYS A 192 -0.96 -22.23 -16.02
C LYS A 192 0.27 -21.79 -15.22
N VAL A 193 0.55 -20.49 -15.23
CA VAL A 193 1.66 -19.89 -14.47
C VAL A 193 1.09 -19.16 -13.25
N HIS A 194 1.56 -19.54 -12.06
CA HIS A 194 1.26 -18.79 -10.84
C HIS A 194 2.45 -17.87 -10.52
N HIS A 195 2.27 -16.57 -10.72
CA HIS A 195 3.23 -15.57 -10.27
C HIS A 195 2.90 -15.21 -8.81
N PRO A 196 3.70 -15.64 -7.81
CA PRO A 196 3.37 -15.39 -6.42
C PRO A 196 3.38 -13.88 -6.12
N ARG A 197 2.64 -13.50 -5.09
CA ARG A 197 2.76 -12.16 -4.50
C ARG A 197 4.17 -12.01 -3.93
N MET A 198 4.86 -10.98 -4.38
CA MET A 198 6.19 -10.61 -3.89
C MET A 198 6.11 -9.20 -3.29
N ALA A 199 6.97 -8.94 -2.31
CA ALA A 199 7.17 -7.59 -1.77
C ALA A 199 8.59 -7.14 -2.12
N ILE A 200 8.73 -5.87 -2.50
CA ILE A 200 10.03 -5.22 -2.57
C ILE A 200 10.39 -4.84 -1.14
N THR A 201 11.48 -5.41 -0.62
CA THR A 201 11.96 -5.19 0.75
C THR A 201 13.28 -4.41 0.69
N PRO A 202 13.23 -3.08 0.43
CA PRO A 202 14.43 -2.26 0.46
C PRO A 202 15.06 -2.29 1.86
N ILE A 203 16.39 -2.15 1.93
CA ILE A 203 17.11 -2.11 3.21
C ILE A 203 16.67 -0.90 4.06
N GLU A 204 16.44 0.24 3.41
CA GLU A 204 15.79 1.40 4.03
C GLU A 204 14.26 1.31 3.79
N PRO A 205 13.44 1.22 4.85
CA PRO A 205 11.99 1.27 4.73
C PRO A 205 11.49 2.63 4.25
N ARG A 206 10.19 2.73 3.94
CA ARG A 206 9.57 4.04 3.68
C ARG A 206 9.57 4.88 4.95
N SER A 207 10.02 6.11 4.82
CA SER A 207 10.16 7.10 5.89
C SER A 207 9.87 8.49 5.31
N ALA A 208 9.42 9.40 6.17
CA ALA A 208 9.18 10.79 5.82
C ALA A 208 9.34 11.66 7.07
N ALA A 209 9.83 12.87 6.87
CA ALA A 209 9.76 13.94 7.86
C ALA A 209 8.96 15.10 7.27
N ALA A 210 8.18 15.77 8.11
CA ALA A 210 7.34 16.90 7.72
C ALA A 210 7.60 18.08 8.65
N GLN A 211 7.66 19.27 8.06
CA GLN A 211 7.76 20.55 8.75
C GLN A 211 6.86 21.53 7.98
N PHE A 212 6.00 22.25 8.69
CA PHE A 212 5.08 23.23 8.11
C PHE A 212 5.58 24.66 8.35
#